data_AF-A0A1W0XED5-F1
#
_entry.id   AF-A0A1W0XED5-F1
#
_cell.length_a   1.000
_cell.length_b   1.000
_cell.length_c   1.000
_cell.angle_alpha   90.00
_cell.angle_beta   90.00
_cell.angle_gamma   90.00
#
_symmetry.space_group_name_H-M   'P 1'
#
loop_
_entity.id
_entity.type
_entity.pdbx_description
1 polymer ?
#
loop_
_entity_poly.entity_id
_entity_poly.type
_entity_poly.pdbx_seq_one_letter_code
_entity_poly.pdbx_strand_id
1 'polypeptide(L)'
;MMCSGVPFAVCPLLYGGTLTALNKKDGGIRTIACGNTLRRLVGKIVSRRVVPVMGELIRSQQLGYETPGGAEVVVYAPGVLWKKRRIHWWY
;
A
#
# COMPACT_ATOMS: atom_id res chain seq x y z
N MET A 1 -17.96 10.69 -12.46
CA MET A 1 -16.59 11.25 -12.58
C MET A 1 -16.60 12.59 -11.85
N MET A 2 -16.00 12.67 -10.66
CA MET A 2 -16.00 13.92 -9.88
C MET A 2 -14.97 14.89 -10.46
N CYS A 3 -15.43 15.78 -11.33
CA CYS A 3 -14.66 16.86 -11.97
C CYS A 3 -14.96 18.23 -11.34
N SER A 4 -15.32 18.29 -10.06
CA SER A 4 -15.66 19.56 -9.40
C SER A 4 -14.41 20.44 -9.34
N GLY A 5 -14.35 21.48 -10.18
CA GLY A 5 -13.24 22.44 -10.25
C GLY A 5 -12.24 22.22 -11.39
N VAL A 6 -12.48 21.29 -12.32
CA VAL A 6 -11.61 21.05 -13.47
C VAL A 6 -12.44 21.04 -14.76
N PRO A 7 -12.01 21.71 -15.85
CA PRO A 7 -12.68 21.61 -17.14
C PRO A 7 -12.76 20.16 -17.63
N PHE A 8 -13.91 19.77 -18.18
CA PHE A 8 -14.19 18.38 -18.58
C PHE A 8 -13.14 17.80 -19.54
N ALA A 9 -12.60 18.63 -20.43
CA ALA A 9 -11.55 18.25 -21.38
C ALA A 9 -10.25 17.75 -20.71
N VAL A 10 -9.95 18.23 -19.50
CA VAL A 10 -8.70 17.92 -18.78
C VAL A 10 -8.90 16.77 -17.77
N CYS A 11 -10.14 16.39 -17.49
CA CYS A 11 -10.45 15.31 -16.55
C CYS A 11 -9.85 13.95 -16.94
N PRO A 12 -9.87 13.51 -18.21
CA PRO A 12 -9.21 12.26 -18.61
C PRO A 12 -7.71 12.30 -18.36
N LEU A 13 -7.08 13.46 -18.51
CA LEU A 13 -5.66 13.62 -18.25
C LEU A 13 -5.36 13.52 -16.75
N LEU A 14 -6.10 14.23 -15.88
CA LEU A 14 -5.83 14.28 -14.44
C LEU A 14 -6.32 13.05 -13.68
N TYR A 15 -7.49 12.54 -14.03
CA TYR A 15 -8.16 11.44 -13.32
C TYR A 15 -8.08 10.11 -14.06
N GLY A 16 -7.71 10.10 -15.35
CA GLY A 16 -7.55 8.87 -16.11
C GLY A 16 -6.29 8.08 -15.77
N GLY A 17 -6.16 6.92 -16.42
CA GLY A 17 -4.98 6.08 -16.36
C GLY A 17 -5.10 4.94 -17.35
N THR A 18 -3.96 4.44 -17.81
CA THR A 18 -3.89 3.31 -18.74
C THR A 18 -3.74 2.03 -17.96
N LEU A 19 -4.47 0.98 -18.33
CA LEU A 19 -4.28 -0.35 -17.76
C LEU A 19 -3.13 -1.06 -18.49
N THR A 20 -2.09 -1.40 -17.75
CA THR A 20 -0.97 -2.20 -18.26
C THR A 20 -1.08 -3.60 -17.67
N ALA A 21 -1.20 -4.61 -18.52
CA ALA A 21 -1.19 -6.01 -18.12
C ALA A 21 0.26 -6.50 -17.96
N LEU A 22 0.61 -6.99 -16.77
CA LEU A 22 1.90 -7.61 -16.49
C LEU A 22 1.69 -9.09 -16.15
N ASN A 23 2.56 -9.96 -16.64
CA ASN A 23 2.51 -11.37 -16.29
C ASN A 23 3.04 -11.58 -14.86
N LYS A 24 2.29 -12.33 -14.06
CA LYS A 24 2.76 -12.87 -12.78
C LYS A 24 3.65 -14.09 -13.04
N LYS A 25 4.50 -14.41 -12.06
CA LYS A 25 5.36 -15.61 -12.12
C LYS A 25 4.52 -16.91 -12.18
N ASP A 26 3.36 -16.91 -11.55
CA ASP A 26 2.45 -18.06 -11.49
C ASP A 26 1.49 -18.15 -12.70
N GLY A 27 1.80 -17.46 -13.80
CA GLY A 27 1.00 -17.50 -15.05
C GLY A 27 -0.26 -16.61 -15.08
N GLY A 28 -0.66 -16.01 -13.96
CA GLY A 28 -1.78 -15.07 -13.93
C GLY A 28 -1.42 -13.66 -14.43
N ILE A 29 -2.42 -12.83 -14.77
CA ILE A 29 -2.22 -11.43 -15.16
C ILE A 29 -2.35 -10.50 -13.93
N ARG A 30 -1.44 -9.53 -13.80
CA ARG A 30 -1.51 -8.39 -12.88
C ARG A 30 -1.76 -7.14 -13.71
N THR A 31 -2.98 -6.64 -13.70
CA THR A 31 -3.31 -5.34 -14.29
C THR A 31 -2.89 -4.23 -13.34
N ILE A 32 -2.20 -3.21 -13.88
CA ILE A 32 -1.80 -2.01 -13.13
C ILE A 32 -2.42 -0.79 -13.79
N ALA A 33 -3.13 0.02 -13.01
CA ALA A 33 -3.59 1.33 -13.46
C ALA A 33 -2.45 2.36 -13.39
N CYS A 34 -1.91 2.72 -14.55
CA CYS A 34 -0.87 3.72 -14.70
C CYS A 34 -1.48 5.09 -14.96
N GLY A 35 -1.54 5.94 -13.92
CA GLY A 35 -1.85 7.36 -14.08
C GLY A 35 -0.66 8.17 -14.57
N ASN A 36 -0.91 9.43 -14.91
CA ASN A 36 0.13 10.38 -15.28
C ASN A 36 1.13 10.64 -14.13
N THR A 37 2.27 11.23 -14.46
CA THR A 37 3.35 11.54 -13.50
C THR A 37 2.94 12.57 -12.46
N LEU A 38 2.15 13.58 -12.84
CA LEU A 38 1.66 14.61 -11.93
C LEU A 38 0.80 14.02 -10.80
N ARG A 39 -0.10 13.10 -11.12
CA ARG A 39 -0.94 12.39 -10.15
C ARG A 39 -0.09 11.54 -9.20
N ARG A 40 0.95 10.87 -9.71
CA ARG A 40 1.89 10.11 -8.88
C ARG A 40 2.69 11.04 -7.94
N LEU A 41 3.12 12.20 -8.43
CA LEU A 41 3.84 13.20 -7.64
C LEU A 41 2.96 13.74 -6.50
N VAL A 42 1.75 14.21 -6.82
CA VAL A 42 0.78 14.70 -5.83
C VAL A 42 0.44 13.60 -4.83
N GLY A 43 0.20 12.38 -5.30
CA GLY A 43 -0.03 11.21 -4.45
C GLY A 43 1.10 10.99 -3.45
N LYS A 44 2.37 11.01 -3.90
CA LYS A 44 3.53 10.89 -2.99
C LYS A 44 3.61 12.01 -1.96
N ILE A 45 3.34 13.26 -2.36
CA ILE A 45 3.35 14.41 -1.44
C ILE A 45 2.29 14.23 -0.35
N VAL A 46 1.07 13.84 -0.72
CA VAL A 46 -0.02 13.59 0.22
C VAL A 46 0.31 12.39 1.12
N SER A 47 0.73 11.26 0.54
CA SER A 47 1.13 10.07 1.30
C SER A 47 2.20 10.40 2.33
N ARG A 48 3.25 11.15 1.98
CA ARG A 48 4.31 11.56 2.93
C ARG A 48 3.79 12.33 4.13
N ARG A 49 2.73 13.12 3.97
CA ARG A 49 2.11 13.87 5.07
C ARG A 49 1.22 12.99 5.95
N VAL A 50 0.58 11.99 5.36
CA VAL A 50 -0.41 11.13 6.05
C VAL A 50 0.23 9.90 6.70
N VAL A 51 1.32 9.38 6.13
CA VAL A 51 2.03 8.18 6.60
C VAL A 51 2.43 8.22 8.08
N PRO A 52 2.93 9.33 8.66
CA PRO A 52 3.27 9.37 10.08
C PRO A 52 2.06 9.08 10.97
N VAL A 53 0.96 9.79 10.72
CA VAL A 53 -0.31 9.67 11.48
C VAL A 53 -0.91 8.28 11.29
N MET A 54 -0.98 7.80 10.05
CA MET A 54 -1.52 6.46 9.79
C MET A 54 -0.65 5.37 10.41
N GLY A 55 0.67 5.53 10.36
CA GLY A 55 1.61 4.56 10.89
C GLY A 55 1.44 4.35 12.41
N GLU A 56 1.12 5.39 13.17
CA GLU A 56 0.79 5.25 14.59
C GLU A 56 -0.45 4.39 14.83
N LEU A 57 -1.44 4.49 13.94
CA LEU A 57 -2.71 3.76 14.06
C LEU A 57 -2.60 2.30 13.58
N ILE A 58 -1.85 2.03 12.51
CA ILE A 58 -1.94 0.76 11.78
C ILE A 58 -0.70 -0.14 11.85
N ARG A 59 0.48 0.35 12.28
CA ARG A 59 1.73 -0.46 12.22
C ARG A 59 1.69 -1.76 13.03
N SER A 60 0.82 -1.87 14.03
CA SER A 60 0.64 -3.10 14.81
C SER A 60 0.03 -4.24 14.00
N GLN A 61 -0.72 -3.93 12.94
CA GLN A 61 -1.39 -4.89 12.07
C GLN A 61 -0.82 -4.91 10.64
N GLN A 62 -0.37 -3.76 10.15
CA GLN A 62 0.21 -3.56 8.83
C GLN A 62 1.73 -3.50 8.94
N LEU A 63 2.41 -4.48 8.34
CA LEU A 63 3.88 -4.55 8.28
C LEU A 63 4.44 -4.26 6.88
N GLY A 64 3.57 -3.92 5.92
CA GLY A 64 3.96 -3.72 4.51
C GLY A 64 4.45 -2.30 4.21
N TYR A 65 3.51 -1.42 3.88
CA TYR A 65 3.82 -0.08 3.37
C TYR A 65 4.36 0.85 4.45
N GLU A 66 5.48 1.54 4.17
CA GLU A 66 6.12 2.56 5.03
C GLU A 66 6.34 2.10 6.49
N THR A 67 6.61 0.81 6.69
CA THR A 67 6.93 0.23 7.99
C THR A 67 8.41 -0.20 7.99
N PRO A 68 9.30 0.56 8.65
CA PRO A 68 10.72 0.21 8.71
C PRO A 68 10.92 -1.18 9.32
N GLY A 69 11.67 -2.04 8.65
CA GLY A 69 11.91 -3.42 9.12
C GLY A 69 10.68 -4.35 9.06
N GLY A 70 9.59 -3.94 8.41
CA GLY A 70 8.33 -4.67 8.45
C GLY A 70 8.40 -6.06 7.81
N ALA A 71 9.16 -6.21 6.71
CA ALA A 71 9.33 -7.50 6.03
C ALA A 71 10.10 -8.50 6.90
N GLU A 72 11.12 -8.02 7.61
CA GLU A 72 11.93 -8.81 8.54
C GLU A 72 11.09 -9.24 9.74
N VAL A 73 10.31 -8.30 10.32
CA VAL A 73 9.42 -8.60 11.45
C VAL A 73 8.39 -9.68 11.09
N VAL A 74 7.83 -9.67 9.87
CA VAL A 74 6.90 -10.72 9.41
C VAL A 74 7.54 -12.12 9.45
N VAL A 75 8.83 -12.24 9.17
CA VAL A 75 9.53 -13.55 9.16
C VAL A 75 9.89 -14.01 10.58
N TYR A 76 10.34 -13.09 11.44
CA TYR A 76 10.79 -13.43 12.80
C TYR A 76 9.65 -13.55 13.83
N ALA A 77 8.62 -12.69 13.74
CA ALA A 77 7.54 -12.62 14.71
C ALA A 77 6.71 -13.91 14.86
N PRO A 78 6.39 -14.69 13.81
CA PRO A 78 5.62 -15.93 13.95
C PRO A 78 6.27 -16.93 14.90
N GLY A 79 7.60 -17.09 14.85
CA GLY A 79 8.35 -17.99 15.73
C GLY A 79 8.34 -17.54 17.20
N VAL A 80 8.37 -16.22 17.44
CA VAL A 80 8.32 -15.62 18.78
C VAL A 80 6.90 -15.68 19.37
N LEU A 81 5.88 -15.35 18.57
CA LEU A 81 4.48 -15.38 18.99
C LEU A 81 4.03 -16.83 19.29
N TRP A 82 4.47 -17.80 18.50
CA TRP A 82 4.19 -19.22 18.71
C TRP A 82 4.83 -19.76 19.99
N LYS A 83 6.09 -19.41 20.28
CA LYS A 83 6.76 -19.74 21.55
C LYS A 83 6.02 -19.15 22.76
N LYS A 84 5.57 -17.89 22.67
CA LYS A 84 4.88 -17.20 23.77
C LYS A 84 3.49 -17.79 24.06
N ARG A 85 2.77 -18.27 23.03
CA ARG A 85 1.48 -18.96 23.21
C ARG A 85 1.62 -20.36 23.79
N ARG A 86 2.73 -21.07 23.58
CA ARG A 86 2.92 -22.44 24.12
C ARG A 86 3.08 -22.48 25.64
N ILE A 87 3.56 -21.40 26.25
CA ILE A 87 3.81 -21.30 27.70
C ILE A 87 2.50 -21.05 28.48
N HIS A 88 1.49 -20.43 27.85
CA HIS A 88 0.19 -20.14 28.47
C HIS A 88 -0.75 -21.36 28.54
N TRP A 89 -0.46 -22.46 27.85
CA TRP A 89 -1.25 -23.70 27.93
C TRP A 89 -0.72 -24.70 28.98
N TRP A 90 0.26 -24.29 29.78
CA TRP A 90 0.89 -25.11 30.82
C TRP A 90 0.70 -24.56 32.24
N TYR A 91 -0.30 -23.69 32.45
CA TYR A 91 -0.79 -23.27 33.76
C TYR A 91 -2.32 -23.23 33.77
#